data_AF-A0A376MPE5-F1
#
_entry.id   AF-A0A376MPE5-F1
#
_cell.length_a   1.000
_cell.length_b   1.000
_cell.length_c   1.000
_cell.angle_alpha   90.00
_cell.angle_beta   90.00
_cell.angle_gamma   90.00
#
_symmetry.space_group_name_H-M   'P 1'
#
loop_
_entity.id
_entity.type
_entity.pdbx_description
1 polymer ?
#
loop_
_entity_poly.entity_id
_entity_poly.type
_entity_poly.pdbx_seq_one_letter_code
_entity_poly.pdbx_strand_id
1 'polypeptide(L)'
;MLNSFKLSLQYILPKLWLTRLAGWGASKRAGWLTKLVIDLFVKYYKVDMKEAQKPGYRSYRTFNEFFVRPLRDEVRPIDTDPNVLVMPADGVISQLGKIEEDKILQAKGHNYSLEALLAGNYLMADLFRNGTFVTTYLSPRDYHRVHMPCNGILREMIYVPGDLFSVNHLTAQKRTESVCP
;
A
#
# COMPACT_ATOMS: atom_id res chain seq x y z
N MET A 1 7.70 25.57 -3.78
CA MET A 1 8.41 25.65 -2.48
C MET A 1 7.94 24.59 -1.48
N LEU A 2 6.64 24.46 -1.18
CA LEU A 2 6.12 23.48 -0.20
C LEU A 2 6.45 22.00 -0.55
N ASN A 3 6.39 21.64 -1.84
CA ASN A 3 6.71 20.27 -2.27
C ASN A 3 8.19 19.92 -2.07
N SER A 4 9.09 20.87 -2.35
CA SER A 4 10.53 20.69 -2.10
C SER A 4 10.81 20.52 -0.61
N PHE A 5 10.14 21.32 0.24
CA PHE A 5 10.24 21.17 1.69
C PHE A 5 9.77 19.81 2.19
N LYS A 6 8.62 19.31 1.72
CA LYS A 6 8.11 17.96 2.04
C LYS A 6 9.09 16.87 1.64
N LEU A 7 9.76 17.02 0.50
CA LEU A 7 10.79 16.08 0.04
C LEU A 7 12.03 16.13 0.92
N SER A 8 12.58 17.30 1.21
CA SER A 8 13.73 17.45 2.12
C SER A 8 13.44 16.82 3.49
N LEU A 9 12.21 17.00 3.99
CA LEU A 9 11.79 16.36 5.23
C LEU A 9 11.80 14.83 5.14
N GLN A 10 11.36 14.23 4.02
CA GLN A 10 11.45 12.77 3.79
C GLN A 10 12.89 12.26 3.82
N TYR A 11 13.86 13.04 3.31
CA TYR A 11 15.27 12.65 3.33
C TYR A 11 15.87 12.73 4.74
N ILE A 12 15.55 13.78 5.49
CA ILE A 12 16.19 14.07 6.80
C ILE A 12 15.56 13.26 7.94
N LEU A 13 14.26 12.96 7.89
CA LEU A 13 13.59 12.29 9.00
C LEU A 13 14.13 10.87 9.23
N PRO A 14 14.33 10.47 10.51
CA PRO A 14 14.70 9.11 10.89
C PRO A 14 13.50 8.17 10.76
N LYS A 15 13.17 7.82 9.51
CA LYS A 15 11.98 7.07 9.09
C LYS A 15 11.78 5.77 9.89
N LEU A 16 12.86 5.03 10.15
CA LEU A 16 12.80 3.78 10.92
C LEU A 16 12.35 4.02 12.37
N TRP A 17 12.90 5.03 13.04
CA TRP A 17 12.52 5.37 14.42
C TRP A 17 11.07 5.84 14.50
N LEU A 18 10.64 6.68 13.56
CA LEU A 18 9.26 7.13 13.48
C LEU A 18 8.30 5.95 13.25
N THR A 19 8.66 5.02 12.37
CA THR A 19 7.85 3.82 12.10
C THR A 19 7.74 2.94 13.34
N ARG A 20 8.85 2.72 14.06
CA ARG A 20 8.85 1.94 15.31
C ARG A 20 8.03 2.62 16.39
N LEU A 21 8.15 3.94 16.55
CA LEU A 21 7.36 4.71 17.52
C LEU A 21 5.86 4.68 17.18
N ALA A 22 5.52 4.88 15.91
CA ALA A 22 4.15 4.80 15.42
C ALA A 22 3.56 3.41 15.64
N GLY A 23 4.29 2.33 15.29
CA GLY A 23 3.86 0.95 15.53
C GLY A 23 3.72 0.61 17.01
N TRP A 24 4.64 1.09 17.85
CA TRP A 24 4.53 0.96 19.30
C TRP A 24 3.26 1.65 19.81
N GLY A 25 3.01 2.90 19.44
CA GLY A 25 1.81 3.63 19.86
C GLY A 25 0.52 3.00 19.33
N ALA A 26 0.51 2.64 18.04
CA ALA A 26 -0.65 2.09 17.36
C ALA A 26 -1.04 0.68 17.85
N SER A 27 -0.12 -0.04 18.52
CA SER A 27 -0.38 -1.33 19.16
C SER A 27 -0.81 -1.22 20.63
N LYS A 28 -0.69 -0.04 21.27
CA LYS A 28 -1.14 0.16 22.65
C LYS A 28 -2.65 0.26 22.75
N ARG A 29 -3.20 -0.41 23.77
CA ARG A 29 -4.61 -0.33 24.18
C ARG A 29 -4.81 0.83 25.14
N ALA A 30 -4.84 2.05 24.61
CA ALA A 30 -4.91 3.28 25.41
C ALA A 30 -6.35 3.81 25.59
N GLY A 31 -7.37 2.98 25.36
CA GLY A 31 -8.77 3.27 25.67
C GLY A 31 -9.29 4.54 24.98
N TRP A 32 -9.48 5.61 25.74
CA TRP A 32 -9.99 6.89 25.23
C TRP A 32 -9.03 7.57 24.25
N LEU A 33 -7.72 7.46 24.47
CA LEU A 33 -6.71 8.08 23.60
C LEU A 33 -6.70 7.43 22.22
N THR A 34 -6.77 6.09 22.17
CA THR A 34 -6.91 5.34 20.92
C THR A 34 -8.13 5.80 20.14
N LYS A 35 -9.27 6.00 20.82
CA LYS A 35 -10.52 6.45 20.19
C LYS A 35 -10.40 7.87 19.63
N LEU A 36 -9.77 8.78 20.37
CA LEU A 36 -9.52 10.15 19.90
C LEU A 36 -8.67 10.15 18.63
N VAL A 37 -7.59 9.36 18.60
CA VAL A 37 -6.73 9.23 17.41
C VAL A 37 -7.49 8.67 16.22
N ILE A 38 -8.31 7.63 16.42
CA ILE A 38 -9.16 7.06 15.36
C ILE A 38 -10.15 8.11 14.83
N ASP A 39 -10.84 8.85 15.71
CA ASP A 39 -11.83 9.86 15.30
C ASP A 39 -11.19 10.99 14.50
N LEU A 40 -10.06 11.52 14.97
CA LEU A 40 -9.26 12.51 14.23
C LEU A 40 -8.83 11.98 12.86
N PHE A 41 -8.38 10.72 12.80
CA PHE A 41 -7.97 10.08 11.56
C PHE A 41 -9.14 9.93 10.57
N VAL A 42 -10.29 9.43 11.04
CA VAL A 42 -11.52 9.31 10.23
C VAL A 42 -11.93 10.66 9.67
N LYS A 43 -11.92 11.71 10.50
CA LYS A 43 -12.33 13.06 10.10
C LYS A 43 -11.36 13.69 9.11
N TYR A 44 -10.06 13.54 9.33
CA TYR A 44 -9.03 14.12 8.47
C TYR A 44 -8.95 13.42 7.11
N TYR A 45 -8.92 12.08 7.11
CA TYR A 45 -8.81 11.27 5.90
C TYR A 45 -10.16 10.96 5.24
N LYS A 46 -11.27 11.35 5.86
CA LYS A 46 -12.64 11.09 5.39
C LYS A 46 -12.89 9.60 5.16
N VAL A 47 -12.53 8.79 6.15
CA VAL A 47 -12.71 7.34 6.12
C VAL A 47 -14.20 7.02 6.15
N ASP A 48 -14.68 6.20 5.21
CA ASP A 48 -16.06 5.74 5.24
C ASP A 48 -16.22 4.58 6.24
N MET A 49 -16.82 4.89 7.38
CA MET A 49 -17.11 3.90 8.41
C MET A 49 -18.41 3.12 8.17
N LYS A 50 -19.23 3.51 7.19
CA LYS A 50 -20.44 2.77 6.82
C LYS A 50 -20.12 1.46 6.12
N GLU A 51 -18.95 1.35 5.48
CA GLU A 51 -18.49 0.11 4.86
C GLU A 51 -17.84 -0.86 5.86
N ALA A 52 -17.37 -0.37 7.00
CA ALA A 52 -16.74 -1.20 8.01
C ALA A 52 -17.76 -2.13 8.69
N GLN A 53 -17.36 -3.39 8.95
CA GLN A 53 -18.19 -4.35 9.70
C GLN A 53 -18.52 -3.84 11.11
N LYS A 54 -17.62 -3.03 11.68
CA LYS A 54 -17.80 -2.35 12.98
C LYS A 54 -17.74 -0.84 12.77
N PRO A 55 -18.86 -0.17 12.45
CA PRO A 55 -18.88 1.27 12.22
C PRO A 55 -18.55 2.10 13.47
N GLY A 56 -18.85 1.57 14.65
CA GLY A 56 -18.60 2.24 15.92
C GLY A 56 -17.11 2.37 16.23
N TYR A 57 -16.62 3.60 16.35
CA TYR A 57 -15.23 3.90 16.71
C TYR A 57 -14.76 3.22 18.01
N ARG A 58 -15.69 3.01 18.94
CA ARG A 58 -15.43 2.39 20.25
C ARG A 58 -15.12 0.90 20.20
N SER A 59 -15.34 0.26 19.06
CA SER A 59 -15.20 -1.19 18.89
C SER A 59 -13.76 -1.66 18.65
N TYR A 60 -12.83 -0.74 18.41
CA TYR A 60 -11.41 -1.03 18.16
C TYR A 60 -10.58 -0.79 19.42
N ARG A 61 -9.74 -1.78 19.79
CA ARG A 61 -8.91 -1.74 21.01
C ARG A 61 -7.60 -0.99 20.78
N THR A 62 -7.11 -0.98 19.55
CA THR A 62 -5.85 -0.34 19.14
C THR A 62 -6.05 0.38 17.81
N PHE A 63 -5.15 1.30 17.46
CA PHE A 63 -5.19 1.96 16.16
C PHE A 63 -4.90 0.96 15.03
N ASN A 64 -3.99 0.00 15.25
CA ASN A 64 -3.71 -1.05 14.27
C ASN A 64 -4.96 -1.89 13.96
N GLU A 65 -5.77 -2.24 14.97
CA GLU A 65 -7.02 -2.97 14.74
C GLU A 65 -8.00 -2.19 13.85
N PHE A 66 -8.06 -0.87 14.02
CA PHE A 66 -8.82 0.03 13.14
C PHE A 66 -8.22 0.14 11.74
N PHE A 67 -6.89 0.21 11.62
CA PHE A 67 -6.20 0.35 10.34
C PHE A 67 -6.47 -0.87 9.44
N VAL A 68 -6.49 -2.07 10.01
CA VAL A 68 -6.89 -3.32 9.32
C VAL A 68 -8.36 -3.69 9.56
N ARG A 69 -9.25 -2.72 9.78
CA ARG A 69 -10.68 -2.97 10.04
C ARG A 69 -11.30 -3.89 8.98
N PRO A 70 -12.13 -4.88 9.36
CA PRO A 70 -12.90 -5.66 8.39
C PRO A 70 -13.99 -4.79 7.74
N LEU A 71 -14.24 -5.03 6.46
CA LEU A 71 -15.40 -4.50 5.75
C LEU A 71 -16.62 -5.43 5.93
N ARG A 72 -17.80 -4.90 5.66
CA ARG A 72 -19.02 -5.70 5.51
C ARG A 72 -18.93 -6.59 4.26
N ASP A 73 -19.44 -7.81 4.34
CA ASP A 73 -19.26 -8.80 3.27
C ASP A 73 -19.95 -8.37 1.96
N GLU A 74 -21.05 -7.61 2.08
CA GLU A 74 -21.87 -7.16 0.96
C GLU A 74 -21.30 -5.94 0.19
N VAL A 75 -20.31 -5.23 0.72
CA VAL A 75 -19.84 -3.95 0.11
C VAL A 75 -18.79 -4.12 -0.98
N ARG A 76 -18.30 -5.35 -1.18
CA ARG A 76 -17.33 -5.72 -2.22
C ARG A 76 -17.73 -7.04 -2.89
N PRO A 77 -18.83 -7.07 -3.66
CA PRO A 77 -19.19 -8.25 -4.43
C PRO A 77 -18.06 -8.58 -5.43
N ILE A 78 -17.71 -9.85 -5.52
CA ILE A 78 -16.63 -10.34 -6.40
C ILE A 78 -17.26 -10.75 -7.74
N ASP A 79 -16.59 -10.43 -8.85
CA ASP A 79 -16.98 -10.89 -10.18
C ASP A 79 -17.00 -12.44 -10.22
N THR A 80 -18.04 -13.01 -10.80
CA THR A 80 -18.26 -14.46 -10.84
C THR A 80 -17.71 -15.11 -12.12
N ASP A 81 -17.30 -14.34 -13.12
CA ASP A 81 -16.71 -14.90 -14.35
C ASP A 81 -15.34 -15.51 -14.05
N PRO A 82 -15.16 -16.84 -14.23
CA PRO A 82 -13.89 -17.51 -13.92
C PRO A 82 -12.74 -17.10 -14.85
N ASN A 83 -13.01 -16.38 -15.94
CA ASN A 83 -12.00 -15.89 -16.88
C ASN A 83 -11.61 -14.42 -16.65
N VAL A 84 -12.16 -13.77 -15.63
CA VAL A 84 -11.87 -12.38 -15.28
C VAL A 84 -10.99 -12.32 -14.03
N LEU A 85 -9.97 -11.46 -14.07
CA LEU A 85 -9.18 -11.10 -12.90
C LEU A 85 -9.85 -9.95 -12.15
N VAL A 86 -9.96 -10.06 -10.83
CA VAL A 86 -10.52 -9.00 -9.98
C VAL A 86 -9.42 -8.13 -9.35
N MET A 87 -9.79 -6.92 -8.91
CA MET A 87 -8.85 -6.04 -8.24
C MET A 87 -8.49 -6.57 -6.84
N PRO A 88 -7.20 -6.60 -6.46
CA PRO A 88 -6.77 -7.19 -5.19
C PRO A 88 -6.97 -6.25 -3.99
N ALA A 89 -7.16 -4.94 -4.19
CA ALA A 89 -7.25 -3.97 -3.11
C ALA A 89 -8.04 -2.72 -3.49
N ASP A 90 -8.62 -2.07 -2.49
CA ASP A 90 -9.18 -0.71 -2.61
C ASP A 90 -8.04 0.31 -2.78
N GLY A 91 -8.19 1.26 -3.69
CA GLY A 91 -7.19 2.31 -3.88
C GLY A 91 -7.31 3.00 -5.22
N VAL A 92 -6.19 3.51 -5.73
CA VAL A 92 -6.10 4.11 -7.06
C VAL A 92 -5.00 3.45 -7.86
N ILE A 93 -5.22 3.26 -9.16
CA ILE A 93 -4.15 2.79 -10.04
C ILE A 93 -3.15 3.93 -10.21
N SER A 94 -1.92 3.69 -9.75
CA SER A 94 -0.81 4.62 -9.93
C SER A 94 -0.29 4.55 -11.36
N GLN A 95 -0.02 3.35 -11.86
CA GLN A 95 0.40 3.05 -13.23
C GLN A 95 -0.09 1.64 -13.62
N LEU A 96 -0.34 1.42 -14.90
CA LEU A 96 -0.62 0.11 -15.47
C LEU A 96 -0.09 0.07 -16.90
N GLY A 97 0.27 -1.10 -17.40
CA GLY A 97 0.70 -1.24 -18.78
C GLY A 97 1.50 -2.51 -19.05
N LYS A 98 2.14 -2.54 -20.21
CA LYS A 98 3.09 -3.60 -20.56
C LYS A 98 4.43 -3.34 -19.88
N ILE A 99 5.09 -4.43 -19.51
CA ILE A 99 6.50 -4.41 -19.15
C ILE A 99 7.27 -4.43 -20.48
N GLU A 100 8.15 -3.47 -20.71
CA GLU A 100 8.93 -3.40 -21.95
C GLU A 100 10.32 -3.97 -21.69
N GLU A 101 10.58 -5.18 -22.22
CA GLU A 101 11.74 -6.00 -21.91
C GLU A 101 11.81 -6.31 -20.40
N ASP A 102 12.49 -5.43 -19.67
CA ASP A 102 12.74 -5.52 -18.23
C ASP A 102 12.19 -4.32 -17.45
N LYS A 103 11.62 -3.32 -18.15
CA LYS A 103 11.34 -2.01 -17.57
C LYS A 103 9.87 -1.87 -17.19
N ILE A 104 9.64 -1.51 -15.93
CA ILE A 104 8.32 -1.11 -15.41
C ILE A 104 8.27 0.41 -15.27
N LEU A 105 7.20 1.01 -15.78
CA LEU A 105 6.93 2.44 -15.62
C LEU A 105 6.46 2.75 -14.18
N GLN A 106 7.21 3.59 -13.46
CA GLN A 106 6.86 4.00 -12.10
C GLN A 106 6.01 5.26 -12.10
N ALA A 107 6.48 6.29 -12.79
CA ALA A 107 5.82 7.57 -12.98
C ALA A 107 6.57 8.38 -14.03
N LYS A 108 5.83 9.14 -14.87
CA LYS A 108 6.33 10.14 -15.84
C LYS A 108 7.86 10.19 -16.01
N GLY A 109 8.40 9.36 -16.91
CA GLY A 109 9.81 9.36 -17.31
C GLY A 109 10.76 8.56 -16.42
N HIS A 110 10.28 7.91 -15.36
CA HIS A 110 11.07 7.06 -14.49
C HIS A 110 10.61 5.60 -14.61
N ASN A 111 11.54 4.74 -14.97
CA ASN A 111 11.39 3.29 -15.02
C ASN A 111 12.34 2.64 -14.03
N TYR A 112 11.97 1.46 -13.53
CA TYR A 112 12.88 0.56 -12.80
C TYR A 112 12.85 -0.84 -13.44
N SER A 113 13.89 -1.65 -13.20
CA SER A 113 13.97 -3.01 -13.74
C SER A 113 13.18 -4.02 -12.92
N LEU A 114 12.69 -5.10 -13.56
CA LEU A 114 12.11 -6.24 -12.84
C LEU A 114 13.14 -6.85 -11.90
N GLU A 115 14.41 -6.94 -12.31
CA GLU A 115 15.47 -7.47 -11.45
C GLU A 115 15.66 -6.63 -10.19
N ALA A 116 15.60 -5.30 -10.28
CA ALA A 116 15.66 -4.44 -9.09
C ALA A 116 14.44 -4.65 -8.18
N LEU A 117 13.23 -4.76 -8.75
CA LEU A 117 12.01 -5.05 -8.00
C LEU A 117 12.07 -6.43 -7.30
N LEU A 118 12.67 -7.41 -7.96
CA LEU A 118 12.76 -8.81 -7.54
C LEU A 118 14.09 -9.14 -6.84
N ALA A 119 14.79 -8.13 -6.31
CA ALA A 119 16.02 -8.27 -5.52
C ALA A 119 17.12 -9.11 -6.21
N GLY A 120 17.29 -8.93 -7.52
CA GLY A 120 18.29 -9.62 -8.34
C GLY A 120 17.91 -11.06 -8.72
N ASN A 121 16.68 -11.51 -8.45
CA ASN A 121 16.21 -12.83 -8.87
C ASN A 121 15.87 -12.84 -10.37
N TYR A 122 16.91 -12.96 -11.20
CA TYR A 122 16.80 -12.98 -12.67
C TYR A 122 15.92 -14.14 -13.19
N LEU A 123 15.96 -15.31 -12.53
CA LEU A 123 15.11 -16.45 -12.91
C LEU A 123 13.62 -16.11 -12.78
N MET A 124 13.25 -15.39 -11.71
CA MET A 124 11.88 -14.92 -11.53
C MET A 124 11.56 -13.75 -12.46
N ALA A 125 12.50 -12.84 -12.71
CA ALA A 125 12.32 -11.74 -13.64
C ALA A 125 11.98 -12.24 -15.05
N ASP A 126 12.65 -13.29 -15.52
CA ASP A 126 12.40 -13.90 -16.84
C ASP A 126 10.95 -14.40 -17.02
N LEU A 127 10.27 -14.79 -15.95
CA LEU A 127 8.85 -15.19 -15.98
C LEU A 127 7.90 -14.03 -16.29
N PHE A 128 8.33 -12.79 -16.01
CA PHE A 128 7.49 -11.59 -16.11
C PHE A 128 7.96 -10.62 -17.21
N ARG A 129 9.12 -10.86 -17.83
CA ARG A 129 9.61 -10.04 -18.96
C ARG A 129 8.56 -9.98 -20.06
N ASN A 130 8.37 -8.80 -20.64
CA ASN A 130 7.33 -8.53 -21.65
C ASN A 130 5.88 -8.84 -21.18
N GLY A 131 5.66 -8.98 -19.88
CA GLY A 131 4.33 -9.20 -19.28
C GLY A 131 3.51 -7.91 -19.16
N THR A 132 2.52 -7.94 -18.27
CA THR A 132 1.67 -6.79 -17.92
C THR A 132 1.78 -6.52 -16.43
N PHE A 133 1.77 -5.25 -16.04
CA PHE A 133 1.82 -4.84 -14.64
C PHE A 133 0.68 -3.87 -14.30
N VAL A 134 0.31 -3.86 -13.02
CA VAL A 134 -0.59 -2.87 -12.42
C VAL A 134 -0.02 -2.50 -11.06
N THR A 135 0.15 -1.21 -10.81
CA THR A 135 0.62 -0.67 -9.53
C THR A 135 -0.54 0.07 -8.86
N THR A 136 -0.99 -0.42 -7.71
CA THR A 136 -2.10 0.15 -6.94
C THR A 136 -1.57 0.88 -5.71
N TYR A 137 -2.02 2.12 -5.50
CA TYR A 137 -1.73 2.91 -4.31
C TYR A 137 -2.91 2.87 -3.34
N LEU A 138 -2.65 2.43 -2.10
CA LEU A 138 -3.58 2.47 -0.99
C LEU A 138 -3.30 3.74 -0.18
N SER A 139 -4.26 4.64 -0.16
CA SER A 139 -4.19 5.85 0.66
C SER A 139 -4.60 5.54 2.11
N PRO A 140 -4.23 6.38 3.10
CA PRO A 140 -4.55 6.13 4.50
C PRO A 140 -6.05 5.94 4.80
N ARG A 141 -6.95 6.41 3.92
CA ARG A 141 -8.40 6.21 4.11
C ARG A 141 -8.91 4.83 3.72
N ASP A 142 -8.21 4.15 2.82
CA ASP A 142 -8.72 2.97 2.15
C ASP A 142 -8.72 1.74 3.11
N TYR A 143 -9.23 0.62 2.64
CA TYR A 143 -9.16 -0.65 3.35
C TYR A 143 -7.78 -1.30 3.15
N HIS A 144 -7.07 -1.58 4.24
CA HIS A 144 -5.66 -2.00 4.20
C HIS A 144 -5.47 -3.52 4.36
N ARG A 145 -6.36 -4.32 3.78
CA ARG A 145 -6.05 -5.74 3.52
C ARG A 145 -6.11 -5.98 2.02
N VAL A 146 -5.21 -6.81 1.54
CA VAL A 146 -5.10 -7.19 0.14
C VAL A 146 -5.65 -8.60 -0.02
N HIS A 147 -6.40 -8.83 -1.09
CA HIS A 147 -7.02 -10.09 -1.45
C HIS A 147 -6.43 -10.64 -2.75
N MET A 148 -6.71 -11.90 -3.04
CA MET A 148 -6.23 -12.56 -4.26
C MET A 148 -7.02 -12.08 -5.48
N PRO A 149 -6.35 -11.75 -6.61
CA PRO A 149 -7.02 -11.35 -7.84
C PRO A 149 -7.67 -12.52 -8.61
N CYS A 150 -7.28 -13.75 -8.29
CA CYS A 150 -7.81 -15.01 -8.83
C CYS A 150 -7.41 -16.20 -7.96
N ASN A 151 -7.90 -17.39 -8.29
CA ASN A 151 -7.47 -18.64 -7.65
C ASN A 151 -5.99 -18.92 -7.96
N GLY A 152 -5.22 -19.33 -6.95
CA GLY A 152 -3.80 -19.63 -7.12
C GLY A 152 -3.26 -20.53 -6.01
N ILE A 153 -2.08 -21.10 -6.25
CA ILE A 153 -1.34 -21.91 -5.28
C ILE A 153 -0.08 -21.12 -4.92
N LEU A 154 0.13 -20.87 -3.62
CA LEU A 154 1.33 -20.20 -3.14
C LEU A 154 2.56 -21.04 -3.48
N ARG A 155 3.55 -20.44 -4.17
CA ARG A 155 4.80 -21.11 -4.58
C ARG A 155 6.02 -20.55 -3.86
N GLU A 156 6.13 -19.22 -3.80
CA GLU A 156 7.30 -18.53 -3.24
C GLU A 156 6.86 -17.27 -2.49
N MET A 157 7.65 -16.85 -1.50
CA MET A 157 7.50 -15.60 -0.76
C MET A 157 8.89 -15.07 -0.40
N ILE A 158 9.19 -13.85 -0.82
CA ILE A 158 10.50 -13.21 -0.61
C ILE A 158 10.29 -11.95 0.23
N TYR A 159 10.99 -11.84 1.36
CA TYR A 159 11.09 -10.60 2.12
C TYR A 159 12.38 -9.89 1.74
N VAL A 160 12.28 -8.66 1.23
CA VAL A 160 13.44 -7.84 0.87
C VAL A 160 13.56 -6.70 1.88
N PRO A 161 14.67 -6.57 2.63
CA PRO A 161 14.92 -5.40 3.46
C PRO A 161 15.15 -4.19 2.55
N GLY A 162 14.57 -3.05 2.92
CA GLY A 162 14.68 -1.82 2.12
C GLY A 162 14.33 -0.57 2.91
N ASP A 163 14.39 0.58 2.23
CA ASP A 163 14.14 1.87 2.86
C ASP A 163 12.65 2.17 3.04
N LEU A 164 12.29 2.82 4.17
CA LEU A 164 10.91 3.16 4.52
C LEU A 164 10.49 4.56 4.02
N PHE A 165 10.63 4.81 2.71
CA PHE A 165 10.14 6.06 2.14
C PHE A 165 8.62 6.07 2.03
N SER A 166 7.99 7.25 2.21
CA SER A 166 6.57 7.37 1.95
C SER A 166 6.29 7.21 0.46
N VAL A 167 5.45 6.25 0.10
CA VAL A 167 4.92 6.10 -1.25
C VAL A 167 3.77 7.08 -1.40
N ASN A 168 3.96 8.13 -2.20
CA ASN A 168 2.93 9.07 -2.61
C ASN A 168 3.25 9.58 -4.02
N HIS A 169 2.30 10.21 -4.69
CA HIS A 169 2.51 10.68 -6.07
C HIS A 169 3.70 11.64 -6.21
N LEU A 170 4.03 12.43 -5.18
CA LEU A 170 5.15 13.37 -5.21
C LEU A 170 6.51 12.65 -5.14
N THR A 171 6.64 11.62 -4.30
CA THR A 171 7.87 10.82 -4.20
C THR A 171 8.04 9.90 -5.40
N ALA A 172 6.94 9.28 -5.86
CA ALA A 172 6.95 8.41 -7.03
C ALA A 172 7.40 9.10 -8.32
N GLN A 173 7.13 10.41 -8.46
CA GLN A 173 7.54 11.21 -9.63
C GLN A 173 8.99 11.69 -9.60
N LYS A 174 9.68 11.60 -8.46
CA LYS A 174 11.00 12.23 -8.27
C LYS A 174 12.12 11.29 -7.87
N ARG A 175 11.80 10.09 -7.43
CA ARG A 175 12.79 9.05 -7.13
C ARG A 175 12.61 7.92 -8.13
N THR A 176 13.67 7.56 -8.83
CA THR A 176 13.69 6.51 -9.85
C THR A 176 13.28 5.14 -9.30
N GLU A 177 13.53 4.91 -8.01
CA GLU A 177 13.29 3.65 -7.29
C GLU A 177 12.53 3.95 -5.99
N SER A 178 11.28 4.42 -6.09
CA SER A 178 10.45 4.64 -4.89
C SER A 178 9.67 3.40 -4.48
N VAL A 179 9.64 2.40 -5.37
CA VAL A 179 8.90 1.14 -5.22
C VAL A 179 9.86 -0.05 -5.06
N CYS A 180 11.10 0.09 -5.53
CA CYS A 180 12.16 -0.88 -5.28
C CYS A 180 12.68 -0.77 -3.83
N PRO A 181 13.07 -1.90 -3.21
CA PRO A 181 13.64 -1.93 -1.87
C PRO A 181 14.94 -1.11 -1.74
#